data_AF-A0AAU1V0K8-F1
#
_entry.id   AF-A0AAU1V0K8-F1
#
_cell.length_a   1.000
_cell.length_b   1.000
_cell.length_c   1.000
_cell.angle_alpha   90.00
_cell.angle_beta   90.00
_cell.angle_gamma   90.00
#
_symmetry.space_group_name_H-M   'P 1'
#
loop_
_entity.id
_entity.type
_entity.pdbx_description
1 polymer ?
#
loop_
_entity_poly.entity_id
_entity_poly.type
_entity_poly.pdbx_seq_one_letter_code
_entity_poly.pdbx_strand_id
1 'polypeptide(L)' 'MSTSSEFRGFDLMRRGYDRHQVDRYLKALSEVDSPVGPPPFKIVWRGYDRHQVDARIKDLLADRGISG' A
#
# COMPACT_ATOMS: atom_id res chain seq x y z
N MET A 1 9.87 15.69 19.94
CA MET A 1 8.77 15.51 18.97
C MET A 1 9.34 14.71 17.80
N SER A 2 9.24 13.39 17.85
CA SER A 2 9.75 12.53 16.77
C SER A 2 8.69 12.47 15.68
N THR A 3 8.89 13.31 14.67
CA THR A 3 8.12 13.36 13.43
C THR A 3 8.11 11.98 12.77
N SER A 4 6.91 11.53 12.43
CA SER A 4 6.59 10.67 11.28
C SER A 4 7.48 9.44 11.10
N SER A 5 6.94 8.23 11.28
CA SER A 5 7.55 7.04 10.69
C SER A 5 7.63 7.23 9.18
N GLU A 6 8.77 7.72 8.70
CA GLU A 6 8.99 7.97 7.27
C GLU A 6 8.93 6.62 6.61
N PHE A 7 7.85 6.37 5.88
CA PHE A 7 7.66 5.13 5.17
C PHE A 7 8.87 4.87 4.26
N ARG A 8 9.70 3.88 4.63
CA ARG A 8 10.96 3.56 3.93
C ARG A 8 10.75 2.68 2.69
N GLY A 9 9.50 2.36 2.37
CA GLY A 9 9.14 1.38 1.35
C GLY A 9 8.71 0.05 1.97
N PHE A 10 8.42 -0.91 1.09
CA PHE A 10 8.09 -2.29 1.46
C PHE A 10 9.30 -3.20 1.26
N ASP A 11 9.41 -4.23 2.11
CA ASP A 11 10.43 -5.26 1.97
C ASP A 11 10.20 -6.09 0.71
N LEU A 12 11.31 -6.59 0.13
CA LEU A 12 11.26 -7.46 -1.05
C LEU A 12 11.26 -8.93 -0.66
N MET A 13 10.25 -9.66 -1.11
CA MET A 13 10.14 -11.11 -0.92
C MET A 13 10.25 -11.86 -2.24
N ARG A 14 10.77 -13.11 -2.18
CA ARG A 14 10.84 -14.00 -3.34
C ARG A 14 9.49 -14.26 -3.99
N ARG A 15 8.38 -14.12 -3.25
CA ARG A 15 7.01 -14.15 -3.76
C ARG A 15 6.23 -13.02 -3.10
N GLY A 16 6.16 -11.90 -3.79
CA GLY A 16 5.52 -10.68 -3.30
C GLY A 16 4.61 -10.07 -4.35
N TYR A 17 3.89 -9.02 -3.98
CA TYR A 17 3.08 -8.26 -4.91
C TYR A 17 3.93 -7.50 -5.92
N ASP A 18 3.41 -7.38 -7.13
CA ASP A 18 4.03 -6.59 -8.18
C ASP A 18 4.17 -5.14 -7.73
N ARG A 19 5.42 -4.67 -7.71
CA ARG A 19 5.78 -3.35 -7.21
C ARG A 19 5.11 -2.23 -7.99
N HIS A 20 5.04 -2.36 -9.31
CA HIS A 20 4.43 -1.35 -10.17
C HIS A 20 2.91 -1.28 -9.94
N GLN A 21 2.25 -2.42 -9.69
CA GLN A 21 0.83 -2.42 -9.37
C GLN A 21 0.55 -1.77 -8.01
N VAL A 22 1.36 -2.08 -7.00
CA VAL A 22 1.23 -1.48 -5.66
C VAL A 22 1.48 0.02 -5.72
N ASP A 23 2.58 0.46 -6.35
CA ASP A 23 2.92 1.89 -6.45
C ASP A 23 1.85 2.67 -7.22
N ARG A 24 1.30 2.10 -8.30
CA ARG A 24 0.20 2.69 -9.04
C ARG A 24 -1.06 2.82 -8.19
N TYR A 25 -1.39 1.80 -7.40
CA TYR A 25 -2.56 1.83 -6.53
C TYR A 25 -2.39 2.83 -5.40
N LEU A 26 -1.22 2.91 -4.76
CA LEU A 26 -0.94 3.90 -3.73
C LEU A 26 -0.97 5.33 -4.29
N LYS A 27 -0.42 5.55 -5.48
CA LYS A 27 -0.52 6.86 -6.16
C LYS A 27 -1.97 7.23 -6.46
N ALA A 28 -2.75 6.29 -6.99
CA ALA A 28 -4.17 6.51 -7.27
C ALA A 28 -4.96 6.77 -5.99
N LEU A 29 -4.64 6.07 -4.88
CA LEU A 29 -5.19 6.37 -3.57
C LEU A 29 -4.84 7.81 -3.19
N SER A 30 -3.58 8.23 -3.27
CA SER A 30 -3.20 9.61 -2.94
C SER A 30 -3.90 10.68 -3.79
N GLU A 31 -4.22 10.40 -5.04
CA GLU A 31 -4.87 11.35 -5.97
C GLU A 31 -6.41 11.34 -5.88
N VAL A 32 -7.03 10.24 -5.46
CA VAL A 32 -8.49 10.06 -5.46
C VAL A 32 -9.00 9.84 -4.04
N ASP A 33 -9.95 10.69 -3.60
CA ASP A 33 -10.57 10.64 -2.27
C ASP A 33 -11.54 9.46 -2.09
N SER A 34 -11.93 8.80 -3.19
CA SER A 34 -12.87 7.68 -3.14
C SER A 34 -12.19 6.36 -2.78
N PRO A 35 -12.67 5.64 -1.76
CA PRO A 35 -12.12 4.36 -1.34
C PRO A 35 -12.55 3.25 -2.29
N VAL A 36 -11.83 3.09 -3.41
CA VAL A 36 -11.91 1.85 -4.20
C VAL A 36 -10.96 0.83 -3.56
N GLY A 37 -11.52 -0.25 -3.03
CA GLY A 37 -10.74 -1.34 -2.44
C GLY A 37 -9.68 -1.89 -3.40
N PRO A 38 -8.56 -2.42 -2.89
CA PRO A 38 -7.44 -2.81 -3.74
C PRO A 38 -7.82 -3.93 -4.71
N PRO A 39 -7.45 -3.83 -5.99
CA PRO A 39 -7.56 -4.97 -6.90
C PRO A 39 -6.62 -6.09 -6.45
N PRO A 40 -6.86 -7.35 -6.84
CA PRO A 40 -5.94 -8.44 -6.56
C PRO A 40 -4.59 -8.18 -7.25
N PHE A 41 -3.56 -7.88 -6.46
CA PHE A 41 -2.21 -7.69 -6.97
C PHE A 41 -1.62 -9.02 -7.46
N LYS A 42 -0.92 -8.97 -8.59
CA LYS A 42 -0.18 -10.12 -9.14
C LYS A 42 0.98 -10.46 -8.23
N ILE A 43 1.22 -11.77 -8.06
CA ILE A 43 2.39 -12.27 -7.34
C ILE A 43 3.52 -12.48 -8.33
N VAL A 44 4.66 -11.84 -8.07
CA VAL A 44 5.87 -11.94 -8.89
C VAL A 44 7.07 -12.36 -8.05
N TRP A 45 8.13 -12.77 -8.73
CA TRP A 45 9.41 -13.03 -8.08
C TRP A 45 10.08 -11.71 -7.71
N ARG A 46 10.53 -11.55 -6.46
CA ARG A 46 11.05 -10.27 -5.91
C ARG A 46 10.02 -9.13 -5.97
N GLY A 47 8.83 -9.40 -5.45
CA GLY A 47 7.79 -8.40 -5.23
C GLY A 47 7.82 -7.82 -3.81
N TYR A 48 6.95 -6.85 -3.54
CA TYR A 48 6.77 -6.32 -2.18
C TYR A 48 6.10 -7.34 -1.25
N ASP A 49 6.47 -7.31 0.03
CA ASP A 49 5.83 -8.13 1.04
C ASP A 49 4.33 -7.84 1.09
N ARG A 50 3.54 -8.91 0.97
CA ARG A 50 2.08 -8.82 0.86
C ARG A 50 1.45 -8.32 2.14
N HIS A 51 1.97 -8.75 3.29
CA HIS A 51 1.44 -8.36 4.59
C HIS A 51 1.71 -6.88 4.88
N GLN A 52 2.89 -6.37 4.52
CA GLN A 52 3.20 -4.94 4.66
C GLN A 52 2.34 -4.07 3.75
N VAL A 53 2.14 -4.49 2.49
CA VAL A 53 1.27 -3.77 1.54
C VAL A 53 -0.17 -3.73 2.05
N ASP A 54 -0.72 -4.87 2.44
CA ASP A 54 -2.11 -4.95 2.93
C ASP A 54 -2.32 -4.15 4.21
N ALA A 55 -1.37 -4.22 5.16
CA ALA A 55 -1.41 -3.40 6.37
C ALA A 55 -1.39 -1.91 6.04
N ARG A 56 -0.51 -1.48 5.13
CA ARG A 56 -0.41 -0.08 4.74
C ARG A 56 -1.67 0.43 4.04
N ILE A 57 -2.26 -0.37 3.15
CA ILE A 57 -3.51 -0.03 2.49
C ILE A 57 -4.64 0.08 3.52
N LYS A 58 -4.71 -0.87 4.46
CA LYS A 58 -5.71 -0.84 5.53
C LYS A 58 -5.58 0.42 6.40
N ASP A 59 -4.37 0.78 6.79
CA ASP A 59 -4.11 2.01 7.56
C ASP A 59 -4.52 3.27 6.79
N LEU A 60 -4.19 3.36 5.50
CA LEU A 60 -4.56 4.49 4.65
C LEU A 60 -6.08 4.60 4.46
N LEU A 61 -6.77 3.46 4.30
CA LEU A 61 -8.23 3.44 4.21
C LEU A 61 -8.90 3.77 5.55
N ALA A 62 -8.32 3.31 6.67
CA ALA A 62 -8.82 3.61 8.01
C ALA A 62 -8.66 5.10 8.35
N ASP A 63 -7.50 5.69 8.07
CA ASP A 63 -7.23 7.13 8.28
C ASP A 63 -8.26 8.02 7.53
N ARG A 64 -8.60 7.61 6.31
CA ARG A 64 -9.63 8.26 5.49
C ARG A 64 -11.05 8.02 6.00
N GLY A 65 -11.34 6.83 6.51
CA GLY A 65 -12.65 6.49 7.07
C GLY A 65 -12.96 7.14 8.42
N ILE A 66 -11.93 7.56 9.17
CA ILE A 66 -12.07 8.30 10.44
C ILE A 66 -12.30 9.81 10.20
N SER A 67 -12.10 10.28 8.97
CA SER A 67 -12.33 11.69 8.59
C SER A 67 -13.78 11.98 8.12
N GLY A 68 -14.71 11.04 8.33
CA GLY A 68 -16.14 11.17 7.98
C GLY A 68 -17.03 11.66 9.12
#